data_AF-A0A0M9WI53-F1
#
_entry.id   AF-A0A0M9WI53-F1
#
_cell.length_a   1.000
_cell.length_b   1.000
_cell.length_c   1.000
_cell.angle_alpha   90.00
_cell.angle_beta   90.00
_cell.angle_gamma   90.00
#
_symmetry.space_group_name_H-M   'P 1'
#
loop_
_entity.id
_entity.type
_entity.pdbx_description
1 polymer ?
#
loop_
_entity_poly.entity_id
_entity_poly.type
_entity_poly.pdbx_seq_one_letter_code
_entity_poly.pdbx_strand_id
1 'polypeptide(L)'
;MTPEGDVEAAIFFNDSDEVMVIDREGHVDALLSSSFRQRMGACLVFLDQQHSRGIDLKLPPTTRAAITLGPRLTKDRLVQACNRLRGLEKCQSLLFLIPPEVSHNMRFVLGISSDRDFTSADVLKWSMIQTCQTLDNLRPLWANQGLQYHKKTRLWDLLVEQRIPAKETVSSMQEPEARTLSQLYAPWNEDKEITSTYNMAEGDLNNGEVQVLLKTLQSTAGQVETSAYLHEEQEREIACEVEREQQVYRPPSYTPNKHKLHDDIRHFAKFGEFPGNQTSKAVTLAFHGLANTSAEKFYHPNPLGSGLYWTSTKL
;
A
#
# COMPACT_ATOMS: atom_id res chain seq x y z
N MET A 1 -14.11 -6.81 20.44
CA MET A 1 -13.96 -5.45 20.97
C MET A 1 -13.07 -5.57 22.18
N THR A 2 -11.91 -4.93 22.15
CA THR A 2 -11.06 -4.77 23.35
C THR A 2 -11.84 -3.93 24.36
N PRO A 3 -11.83 -4.27 25.66
CA PRO A 3 -12.48 -3.45 26.67
C PRO A 3 -11.86 -2.04 26.67
N GLU A 4 -12.68 -1.02 26.95
CA GLU A 4 -12.32 0.41 26.91
C GLU A 4 -11.14 0.79 27.83
N GLY A 5 -10.63 -0.13 28.66
CA GLY A 5 -9.44 0.07 29.50
C GLY A 5 -8.09 -0.25 28.82
N ASP A 6 -8.08 -0.96 27.70
CA ASP A 6 -6.85 -1.51 27.11
C ASP A 6 -6.29 -0.73 25.90
N VAL A 7 -7.06 0.23 25.37
CA VAL A 7 -6.69 0.99 24.16
C VAL A 7 -6.16 2.38 24.54
N GLU A 8 -4.87 2.62 24.39
CA GLU A 8 -4.20 3.87 24.75
C GLU A 8 -4.08 4.86 23.59
N ALA A 9 -4.15 4.39 22.34
CA ALA A 9 -4.00 5.23 21.16
C ALA A 9 -4.74 4.67 19.94
N ALA A 10 -4.91 5.48 18.90
CA ALA A 10 -5.40 5.07 17.59
C ALA A 10 -4.41 5.43 16.48
N ILE A 11 -4.23 4.53 15.52
CA ILE A 11 -3.35 4.67 14.37
C ILE A 11 -4.22 4.92 13.14
N PHE A 12 -3.88 5.96 12.38
CA PHE A 12 -4.58 6.37 11.17
C PHE A 12 -3.60 6.92 10.14
N PHE A 13 -4.05 7.16 8.92
CA PHE A 13 -3.27 7.81 7.87
C PHE A 13 -3.73 9.25 7.70
N ASN A 14 -2.77 10.18 7.58
CA ASN A 14 -3.08 11.57 7.25
C ASN A 14 -3.25 11.76 5.74
N ASP A 15 -3.59 12.98 5.31
CA ASP A 15 -3.77 13.34 3.89
C ASP A 15 -2.49 13.19 3.03
N SER A 16 -1.34 12.93 3.66
CA SER A 16 -0.04 12.71 3.02
C SER A 16 0.40 11.24 3.04
N ASP A 17 -0.52 10.30 3.30
CA ASP A 17 -0.26 8.86 3.39
C ASP A 17 0.74 8.46 4.50
N GLU A 18 0.97 9.33 5.48
CA GLU A 18 1.88 9.04 6.59
C GLU A 18 1.13 8.38 7.75
N VAL A 19 1.79 7.42 8.39
CA VAL A 19 1.21 6.68 9.52
C VAL A 19 1.31 7.51 10.79
N MET A 20 0.17 7.98 11.27
CA MET A 20 0.04 8.82 12.45
C MET A 20 -0.59 8.05 13.61
N VAL A 21 -0.30 8.49 14.82
CA VAL A 21 -0.86 7.97 16.06
C VAL A 21 -1.45 9.12 16.84
N ILE A 22 -2.69 8.95 17.30
CA ILE A 22 -3.36 9.86 18.23
C ILE A 22 -3.55 9.18 19.59
N ASP A 23 -3.08 9.79 20.67
CA ASP A 23 -3.29 9.31 22.04
C ASP A 23 -4.69 9.70 22.58
N ARG A 24 -4.99 9.36 23.83
CA ARG A 24 -6.26 9.73 24.47
C ARG A 24 -6.36 11.21 24.79
N GLU A 25 -5.22 11.86 24.97
CA GLU A 25 -5.06 13.27 25.29
C GLU A 25 -5.18 14.16 24.03
N GLY A 26 -5.20 13.56 22.83
CA GLY A 26 -5.34 14.21 21.54
C GLY A 26 -4.01 14.64 20.89
N HIS A 27 -2.87 14.20 21.41
CA HIS A 27 -1.57 14.44 20.79
C HIS A 27 -1.40 13.52 19.57
N VAL A 28 -0.92 14.11 18.48
CA VAL A 28 -0.71 13.42 17.21
C VAL A 28 0.77 13.39 16.88
N ASP A 29 1.32 12.19 16.75
CA ASP A 29 2.73 11.95 16.41
C ASP A 29 2.85 10.92 15.29
N ALA A 30 3.96 10.97 14.54
CA ALA A 30 4.26 9.93 13.57
C ALA A 30 4.54 8.58 14.27
N LEU A 31 4.02 7.48 13.73
CA LEU A 31 4.19 6.15 14.32
C LEU A 31 5.67 5.76 14.45
N LEU A 32 6.52 6.22 13.54
CA LEU A 32 7.95 5.89 13.56
C LEU A 32 8.69 6.47 14.76
N SER A 33 8.30 7.66 15.23
CA SER A 33 8.89 8.36 16.39
C SER A 33 8.15 8.09 17.69
N SER A 34 6.91 7.59 17.61
CA SER A 34 6.07 7.33 18.78
C SER A 34 6.48 6.06 19.55
N SER A 35 6.32 6.09 20.88
CA SER A 35 6.46 4.91 21.75
C SER A 35 5.46 3.80 21.42
N PHE A 36 4.34 4.13 20.76
CA PHE A 36 3.29 3.18 20.39
C PHE A 36 3.72 2.18 19.32
N ARG A 37 4.82 2.45 18.58
CA ARG A 37 5.40 1.51 17.60
C ARG A 37 5.70 0.12 18.17
N GLN A 38 6.15 0.06 19.42
CA GLN A 38 6.46 -1.19 20.11
C GLN A 38 5.24 -1.75 20.88
N ARG A 39 4.19 -0.95 21.06
CA ARG A 39 3.00 -1.25 21.85
C ARG A 39 1.73 -1.31 21.00
N MET A 40 1.82 -1.94 19.82
CA MET A 40 0.71 -2.09 18.88
C MET A 40 -0.53 -2.78 19.49
N GLY A 41 -0.37 -3.58 20.55
CA GLY A 41 -1.49 -4.23 21.23
C GLY A 41 -2.39 -3.30 22.04
N ALA A 42 -1.88 -2.12 22.40
CA ALA A 42 -2.65 -1.07 23.07
C ALA A 42 -3.23 -0.05 22.08
N CYS A 43 -3.09 -0.29 20.77
CA CYS A 43 -3.49 0.67 19.74
C CYS A 43 -4.68 0.13 18.93
N LEU A 44 -5.67 0.98 18.65
CA LEU A 44 -6.64 0.74 17.59
C LEU A 44 -5.99 1.10 16.25
N VAL A 45 -6.25 0.34 15.20
CA VAL A 45 -5.73 0.66 13.87
C VAL A 45 -6.90 0.83 12.92
N PHE A 46 -6.99 2.00 12.31
CA PHE A 46 -7.93 2.27 11.23
C PHE A 46 -7.20 2.13 9.90
N LEU A 47 -7.71 1.25 9.04
CA LEU A 47 -7.21 1.03 7.69
C LEU A 47 -8.33 1.35 6.72
N ASP A 48 -8.13 2.35 5.88
CA ASP A 48 -9.01 2.67 4.78
C ASP A 48 -8.50 2.04 3.46
N GLN A 49 -9.28 2.12 2.39
CA GLN A 49 -8.90 1.51 1.11
C GLN A 49 -7.91 2.37 0.30
N GLN A 50 -7.92 3.69 0.47
CA GLN A 50 -7.15 4.62 -0.36
C GLN A 50 -5.71 4.74 0.15
N HIS A 51 -5.53 4.95 1.47
CA HIS A 51 -4.24 5.32 2.05
C HIS A 51 -3.43 4.13 2.60
N SER A 52 -3.99 2.91 2.60
CA SER A 52 -3.32 1.73 3.17
C SER A 52 -2.46 0.92 2.19
N ARG A 53 -2.32 1.31 0.92
CA ARG A 53 -1.55 0.52 -0.09
C ARG A 53 -0.06 0.41 0.31
N GLY A 54 0.51 -0.79 0.23
CA GLY A 54 1.92 -1.03 0.54
C GLY A 54 2.32 -1.04 2.02
N ILE A 55 1.43 -0.67 2.95
CA ILE A 55 1.77 -0.54 4.38
C ILE A 55 1.65 -1.88 5.10
N ASP A 56 2.72 -2.26 5.82
CA ASP A 56 2.80 -3.49 6.62
C ASP A 56 2.92 -3.14 8.12
N LEU A 57 1.78 -3.13 8.80
CA LEU A 57 1.73 -2.96 10.25
C LEU A 57 1.86 -4.32 10.94
N LYS A 58 2.87 -4.45 11.81
CA LYS A 58 3.09 -5.66 12.60
C LYS A 58 2.07 -5.74 13.74
N LEU A 59 0.89 -6.24 13.42
CA LEU A 59 -0.18 -6.43 14.39
C LEU A 59 0.10 -7.63 15.31
N PRO A 60 -0.18 -7.52 16.62
CA PRO A 60 -0.03 -8.63 17.56
C PRO A 60 -0.88 -9.86 17.16
N PRO A 61 -0.52 -11.06 17.65
CA PRO A 61 -1.26 -12.29 17.34
C PRO A 61 -2.68 -12.31 17.94
N THR A 62 -2.94 -11.55 19.00
CA THR A 62 -4.26 -11.44 19.66
C THR A 62 -5.20 -10.45 18.98
N THR A 63 -4.77 -9.82 17.87
CA THR A 63 -5.54 -8.77 17.19
C THR A 63 -6.83 -9.32 16.62
N ARG A 64 -7.90 -8.55 16.79
CA ARG A 64 -9.22 -8.82 16.20
C ARG A 64 -9.59 -7.65 15.28
N ALA A 65 -9.85 -7.92 14.00
CA ALA A 65 -10.32 -6.88 13.08
C ALA A 65 -11.84 -6.86 12.97
N ALA A 66 -12.38 -5.69 12.68
CA ALA A 66 -13.73 -5.53 12.16
C ALA A 66 -13.62 -5.05 10.71
N ILE A 67 -14.26 -5.76 9.78
CA ILE A 67 -14.26 -5.45 8.36
C ILE A 67 -15.65 -4.97 7.98
N THR A 68 -15.75 -3.72 7.56
CA THR A 68 -16.99 -3.13 7.06
C THR A 68 -17.22 -3.55 5.60
N LEU A 69 -18.35 -4.20 5.33
CA LEU A 69 -18.73 -4.57 3.97
C LEU A 69 -19.38 -3.38 3.26
N GLY A 70 -18.97 -3.12 2.03
CA GLY A 70 -19.60 -2.13 1.14
C GLY A 70 -20.34 -2.79 -0.02
N PRO A 71 -21.26 -2.07 -0.70
CA PRO A 71 -21.88 -2.56 -1.93
C PRO A 71 -20.82 -2.83 -3.01
N ARG A 72 -21.07 -3.80 -3.90
CA ARG A 72 -20.16 -4.20 -4.98
C ARG A 72 -18.76 -4.63 -4.50
N LEU A 73 -18.64 -5.13 -3.26
CA LEU A 73 -17.38 -5.65 -2.75
C LEU A 73 -17.03 -6.97 -3.44
N THR A 74 -15.93 -6.98 -4.20
CA THR A 74 -15.41 -8.19 -4.85
C THR A 74 -14.62 -9.06 -3.88
N LYS A 75 -14.48 -10.35 -4.23
CA LYS A 75 -13.69 -11.34 -3.49
C LYS A 75 -12.27 -10.83 -3.25
N ASP A 76 -11.63 -10.28 -4.29
CA ASP A 76 -10.23 -9.88 -4.21
C ASP A 76 -10.03 -8.70 -3.27
N ARG A 77 -10.92 -7.70 -3.30
CA ARG A 77 -10.89 -6.58 -2.35
C ARG A 77 -11.14 -7.05 -0.90
N LEU A 78 -12.09 -7.97 -0.71
CA LEU A 78 -12.35 -8.57 0.61
C LEU A 78 -11.11 -9.33 1.13
N VAL A 79 -10.52 -10.19 0.31
CA VAL A 79 -9.33 -10.98 0.66
C VAL A 79 -8.13 -10.07 0.92
N GLN A 80 -7.93 -9.02 0.12
CA GLN A 80 -6.89 -8.02 0.34
C GLN A 80 -7.05 -7.34 1.70
N ALA A 81 -8.27 -6.93 2.07
CA ALA A 81 -8.56 -6.35 3.38
C ALA A 81 -8.28 -7.34 4.52
N CYS A 82 -8.75 -8.59 4.40
CA CYS A 82 -8.48 -9.65 5.37
C CYS A 82 -6.98 -9.92 5.53
N ASN A 83 -6.24 -9.98 4.42
CA ASN A 83 -4.81 -10.30 4.41
C ASN A 83 -3.93 -9.22 5.07
N ARG A 84 -4.47 -8.03 5.36
CA ARG A 84 -3.78 -7.02 6.19
C ARG A 84 -3.48 -7.50 7.60
N LEU A 85 -4.24 -8.46 8.12
CA LEU A 85 -3.99 -9.06 9.42
C LEU A 85 -2.69 -9.89 9.44
N ARG A 86 -2.25 -10.47 8.30
CA ARG A 86 -1.03 -11.32 8.14
C ARG A 86 -0.98 -12.59 9.00
N GLY A 87 -1.84 -12.76 10.01
CA GLY A 87 -1.84 -13.87 10.96
C GLY A 87 -3.19 -14.55 11.16
N LEU A 88 -4.09 -14.45 10.17
CA LEU A 88 -5.41 -15.10 10.17
C LEU A 88 -5.35 -16.63 10.30
N GLU A 89 -4.27 -17.25 9.83
CA GLU A 89 -4.07 -18.70 9.95
C GLU A 89 -3.63 -19.15 11.34
N LYS A 90 -3.21 -18.22 12.22
CA LYS A 90 -2.57 -18.55 13.50
C LYS A 90 -3.46 -18.21 14.69
N CYS A 91 -3.59 -16.92 14.99
CA CYS A 91 -4.18 -16.47 16.26
C CYS A 91 -5.11 -15.26 16.10
N GLN A 92 -5.06 -14.58 14.96
CA GLN A 92 -5.89 -13.41 14.74
C GLN A 92 -7.27 -13.84 14.27
N SER A 93 -8.27 -13.01 14.58
CA SER A 93 -9.64 -13.24 14.14
C SER A 93 -10.23 -11.98 13.54
N LEU A 94 -11.32 -12.13 12.81
CA LEU A 94 -12.05 -11.01 12.21
C LEU A 94 -13.54 -11.13 12.48
N LEU A 95 -14.23 -10.00 12.36
CA LEU A 95 -15.68 -9.86 12.39
C LEU A 95 -16.11 -9.08 11.15
N PHE A 96 -17.22 -9.46 10.54
CA PHE A 96 -17.83 -8.68 9.45
C PHE A 96 -18.90 -7.75 10.01
N LEU A 97 -18.82 -6.47 9.67
CA LEU A 97 -19.85 -5.47 9.90
C LEU A 97 -20.62 -5.28 8.60
N ILE A 98 -21.93 -5.56 8.66
CA ILE A 98 -22.78 -5.65 7.47
C ILE A 98 -23.82 -4.52 7.52
N PRO A 99 -23.69 -3.47 6.69
CA PRO A 99 -24.70 -2.43 6.58
C PRO A 99 -26.04 -2.98 6.08
N PRO A 100 -27.17 -2.29 6.36
CA PRO A 100 -28.51 -2.74 5.96
C PRO A 100 -28.66 -3.00 4.44
N GLU A 101 -28.04 -2.17 3.61
CA GLU A 101 -28.06 -2.32 2.14
C GLU A 101 -27.41 -3.63 1.70
N VAL A 102 -26.23 -3.94 2.23
CA VAL A 102 -25.49 -5.18 1.95
C VAL A 102 -26.25 -6.39 2.48
N SER A 103 -26.83 -6.28 3.68
CA SER A 103 -27.66 -7.34 4.27
C SER A 103 -28.85 -7.69 3.37
N HIS A 104 -29.57 -6.68 2.88
CA HIS A 104 -30.71 -6.88 1.98
C HIS A 104 -30.28 -7.53 0.65
N ASN A 105 -29.22 -7.01 0.02
CA ASN A 105 -28.68 -7.57 -1.21
C ASN A 105 -28.21 -9.03 -1.02
N MET A 106 -27.50 -9.31 0.06
CA MET A 106 -27.00 -10.65 0.35
C MET A 106 -28.12 -11.65 0.59
N ARG A 107 -29.20 -11.28 1.31
CA ARG A 107 -30.38 -12.15 1.46
C ARG A 107 -31.06 -12.42 0.12
N PHE A 108 -31.22 -11.39 -0.70
CA PHE A 108 -31.81 -11.51 -2.03
C PHE A 108 -31.01 -12.47 -2.93
N VAL A 109 -29.69 -12.28 -3.01
CA VAL A 109 -28.81 -13.07 -3.88
C VAL A 109 -28.65 -14.52 -3.39
N LEU A 110 -28.56 -14.74 -2.07
CA LEU A 110 -28.35 -16.08 -1.51
C LEU A 110 -29.67 -16.82 -1.19
N GLY A 111 -30.82 -16.17 -1.35
CA GLY A 111 -32.13 -16.75 -1.01
C GLY A 111 -32.29 -17.07 0.49
N ILE A 112 -31.66 -16.28 1.36
CA ILE A 112 -31.66 -16.51 2.81
C ILE A 112 -32.90 -15.85 3.44
N SER A 113 -33.60 -16.56 4.31
CA SER A 113 -34.74 -16.03 5.08
C SER A 113 -34.33 -14.87 5.99
N SER A 114 -35.23 -13.92 6.26
CA SER A 114 -34.94 -12.73 7.09
C SER A 114 -34.58 -13.04 8.55
N ASP A 115 -34.97 -14.21 9.05
CA ASP A 115 -34.83 -14.62 10.46
C ASP A 115 -33.48 -15.28 10.79
N ARG A 116 -32.70 -15.68 9.76
CA ARG A 116 -31.41 -16.34 9.96
C ARG A 116 -30.26 -15.32 10.01
N ASP A 117 -29.35 -15.49 10.96
CA ASP A 117 -28.10 -14.75 11.05
C ASP A 117 -27.11 -15.14 9.94
N PHE A 118 -26.26 -14.19 9.55
CA PHE A 118 -25.21 -14.43 8.56
C PHE A 118 -24.00 -15.11 9.18
N THR A 119 -23.43 -16.04 8.43
CA THR A 119 -22.14 -16.67 8.74
C THR A 119 -21.05 -16.10 7.84
N SER A 120 -19.79 -16.29 8.22
CA SER A 120 -18.63 -15.92 7.38
C SER A 120 -18.67 -16.60 6.00
N ALA A 121 -19.20 -17.82 5.91
CA ALA A 121 -19.38 -18.52 4.65
C ALA A 121 -20.39 -17.83 3.71
N ASP A 122 -21.42 -17.18 4.25
CA ASP A 122 -22.39 -16.42 3.45
C ASP A 122 -21.74 -15.17 2.85
N VAL A 123 -20.92 -14.46 3.64
CA VAL A 123 -20.15 -13.30 3.17
C VAL A 123 -19.21 -13.70 2.03
N LEU A 124 -18.52 -14.83 2.16
CA LEU A 124 -17.64 -15.34 1.10
C LEU A 124 -18.42 -15.68 -0.18
N LYS A 125 -19.51 -16.44 -0.08
CA LYS A 125 -20.38 -16.77 -1.22
C LYS A 125 -20.92 -15.52 -1.90
N TRP A 126 -21.41 -14.56 -1.12
CA TRP A 126 -21.90 -13.29 -1.62
C TRP A 126 -20.80 -12.51 -2.37
N SER A 127 -19.59 -12.40 -1.80
CA SER A 127 -18.48 -11.70 -2.45
C SER A 127 -18.05 -12.35 -3.78
N MET A 128 -18.15 -13.68 -3.89
CA MET A 128 -17.89 -14.39 -5.14
C MET A 128 -18.95 -14.07 -6.19
N ILE A 129 -20.23 -14.05 -5.81
CA ILE A 129 -21.32 -13.68 -6.72
C ILE A 129 -21.18 -12.22 -7.17
N GLN A 130 -20.86 -11.30 -6.26
CA GLN A 130 -20.58 -9.90 -6.60
C GLN A 130 -19.42 -9.79 -7.60
N THR A 131 -18.39 -10.63 -7.45
CA THR A 131 -17.26 -10.68 -8.39
C THR A 131 -17.71 -11.13 -9.77
N CYS A 132 -18.49 -12.22 -9.87
CA CYS A 132 -19.04 -12.67 -11.14
C CYS A 132 -19.90 -11.59 -11.82
N GLN A 133 -20.80 -10.95 -11.06
CA GLN A 133 -21.63 -9.85 -11.57
C GLN A 133 -20.78 -8.67 -12.06
N THR A 134 -19.73 -8.33 -11.33
CA THR A 134 -18.80 -7.26 -11.73
C THR A 134 -18.09 -7.63 -13.04
N LEU A 135 -17.60 -8.87 -13.17
CA LEU A 135 -16.95 -9.36 -14.40
C LEU A 135 -17.91 -9.41 -15.59
N ASP A 136 -19.17 -9.83 -15.36
CA ASP A 136 -20.21 -9.83 -16.39
C ASP A 136 -20.52 -8.40 -16.86
N ASN A 137 -20.57 -7.42 -15.95
CA ASN A 137 -20.77 -6.02 -16.28
C ASN A 137 -19.59 -5.42 -17.08
N LEU A 138 -18.37 -5.90 -16.85
CA LEU A 138 -17.16 -5.50 -17.59
C LEU A 138 -17.01 -6.20 -18.94
N ARG A 139 -17.76 -7.27 -19.20
CA ARG A 139 -17.65 -8.08 -20.42
C ARG A 139 -17.83 -7.25 -21.70
N PRO A 140 -18.75 -6.28 -21.82
CA PRO A 140 -18.88 -5.49 -23.03
C PRO A 140 -17.72 -4.51 -23.23
N LEU A 141 -17.18 -3.96 -22.15
CA LEU A 141 -15.98 -3.13 -22.21
C LEU A 141 -14.79 -3.94 -22.73
N TRP A 142 -14.57 -5.15 -22.17
CA TRP A 142 -13.55 -6.08 -22.66
C TRP A 142 -13.75 -6.41 -24.14
N ALA A 143 -14.98 -6.69 -24.56
CA ALA A 143 -15.27 -7.03 -25.96
C ALA A 143 -14.99 -5.85 -26.91
N ASN A 144 -15.36 -4.63 -26.49
CA ASN A 144 -15.04 -3.40 -27.20
C ASN A 144 -13.53 -3.17 -27.31
N GLN A 145 -12.79 -3.31 -26.22
CA GLN A 145 -11.32 -3.17 -26.22
C GLN A 145 -10.66 -4.19 -27.17
N GLY A 146 -11.13 -5.43 -27.19
CA GLY A 146 -10.66 -6.44 -28.14
C GLY A 146 -10.92 -6.06 -29.59
N LEU A 147 -12.10 -5.50 -29.89
CA LEU A 147 -12.45 -5.06 -31.24
C LEU A 147 -11.55 -3.90 -31.71
N GLN A 148 -11.31 -2.93 -30.81
CA GLN A 148 -10.40 -1.81 -31.07
C GLN A 148 -8.95 -2.29 -31.28
N TYR A 149 -8.52 -3.29 -30.51
CA TYR A 149 -7.21 -3.92 -30.69
C TYR A 149 -7.07 -4.50 -32.10
N HIS A 150 -8.02 -5.32 -32.57
CA HIS A 150 -7.94 -5.89 -33.92
C HIS A 150 -7.93 -4.82 -35.01
N LYS A 151 -8.77 -3.79 -34.89
CA LYS A 151 -8.79 -2.65 -35.81
C LYS A 151 -7.42 -1.95 -35.86
N LYS A 152 -6.85 -1.64 -34.69
CA LYS A 152 -5.55 -0.96 -34.56
C LYS A 152 -4.40 -1.81 -35.09
N THR A 153 -4.39 -3.11 -34.80
CA THR A 153 -3.37 -4.04 -35.32
C THR A 153 -3.41 -4.10 -36.84
N ARG A 154 -4.58 -4.20 -37.47
CA ARG A 154 -4.67 -4.16 -38.94
C ARG A 154 -4.17 -2.85 -39.52
N LEU A 155 -4.58 -1.73 -38.95
CA LEU A 155 -4.12 -0.40 -39.40
C LEU A 155 -2.59 -0.27 -39.22
N TRP A 156 -2.03 -0.89 -38.19
CA TRP A 156 -0.59 -0.93 -37.95
C TRP A 156 0.12 -1.78 -39.00
N ASP A 157 -0.38 -2.97 -39.31
CA ASP A 157 0.19 -3.83 -40.36
C ASP A 157 0.13 -3.12 -41.72
N LEU A 158 -0.97 -2.44 -42.03
CA LEU A 158 -1.09 -1.61 -43.25
C LEU A 158 -0.08 -0.45 -43.27
N LEU A 159 0.27 0.13 -42.13
CA LEU A 159 1.28 1.19 -42.04
C LEU A 159 2.70 0.64 -42.25
N VAL A 160 2.97 -0.58 -41.78
CA VAL A 160 4.29 -1.23 -41.86
C VAL A 160 4.52 -1.84 -43.24
N GLU A 161 3.50 -2.50 -43.81
CA GLU A 161 3.58 -3.22 -45.08
C GLU A 161 3.29 -2.34 -46.31
N GLN A 162 2.41 -1.35 -46.17
CA GLN A 162 2.04 -0.42 -47.24
C GLN A 162 2.45 1.00 -46.87
N ARG A 163 2.99 1.76 -47.83
CA ARG A 163 3.33 3.20 -47.65
C ARG A 163 2.07 4.08 -47.66
N ILE A 164 1.06 3.75 -46.86
CA ILE A 164 -0.07 4.65 -46.60
C ILE A 164 0.48 5.87 -45.85
N PRO A 165 0.00 7.11 -46.14
CA PRO A 165 0.44 8.28 -45.41
C PRO A 165 0.20 8.11 -43.90
N ALA A 166 1.27 8.15 -43.11
CA ALA A 166 1.20 7.90 -41.66
C ALA A 166 0.15 8.76 -40.93
N LYS A 167 -0.10 9.97 -41.43
CA LYS A 167 -1.08 10.91 -40.86
C LYS A 167 -2.53 10.39 -40.97
N GLU A 168 -2.90 9.77 -42.08
CA GLU A 168 -4.26 9.25 -42.30
C GLU A 168 -4.52 7.99 -41.48
N THR A 169 -3.52 7.12 -41.39
CA THR A 169 -3.59 5.91 -40.56
C THR A 169 -3.68 6.25 -39.07
N VAL A 170 -2.85 7.17 -38.59
CA VAL A 170 -2.91 7.63 -37.19
C VAL A 170 -4.26 8.27 -36.87
N SER A 171 -4.81 9.09 -37.78
CA SER A 171 -6.15 9.67 -37.59
C SER A 171 -7.25 8.60 -37.53
N SER A 172 -7.09 7.48 -38.24
CA SER A 172 -8.03 6.36 -38.25
C SER A 172 -7.92 5.44 -37.02
N MET A 173 -6.74 5.45 -36.36
CA MET A 173 -6.47 4.73 -35.10
C MET A 173 -6.98 5.48 -33.86
N GLN A 174 -7.16 6.80 -33.95
CA GLN A 174 -7.64 7.62 -32.85
C GLN A 174 -9.08 7.26 -32.48
N GLU A 175 -9.34 7.20 -31.17
CA GLU A 175 -10.67 7.04 -30.62
C GLU A 175 -11.22 8.41 -30.18
N PRO A 176 -12.53 8.66 -30.33
CA PRO A 176 -13.13 9.89 -29.86
C PRO A 176 -13.05 9.97 -28.33
N GLU A 177 -12.22 10.86 -27.80
CA GLU A 177 -12.03 11.07 -26.36
C GLU A 177 -13.29 11.61 -25.65
N ALA A 178 -14.16 12.30 -26.39
CA ALA A 178 -15.36 12.92 -25.84
C ALA A 178 -16.61 12.52 -26.64
N ARG A 179 -17.70 12.30 -25.90
CA ARG A 179 -19.04 12.11 -26.47
C ARG A 179 -19.97 13.22 -26.00
N THR A 180 -20.91 13.59 -26.86
CA THR A 180 -21.96 14.53 -26.49
C THR A 180 -22.93 13.90 -25.49
N LEU A 181 -23.63 14.71 -24.68
CA LEU A 181 -24.65 14.21 -23.75
C LEU A 181 -25.76 13.43 -24.48
N SER A 182 -26.13 13.84 -25.70
CA SER A 182 -27.11 13.10 -26.50
C SER A 182 -26.61 11.69 -26.86
N GLN A 183 -25.31 11.52 -27.16
CA GLN A 183 -24.73 10.21 -27.46
C GLN A 183 -24.63 9.29 -26.23
N LEU A 184 -24.57 9.87 -25.03
CA LEU A 184 -24.54 9.09 -23.78
C LEU A 184 -25.94 8.76 -23.26
N TYR A 185 -26.89 9.70 -23.37
CA TYR A 185 -28.18 9.63 -22.67
C TYR A 185 -29.41 9.57 -23.58
N ALA A 186 -29.28 9.66 -24.91
CA ALA A 186 -30.40 9.54 -25.86
C ALA A 186 -30.27 8.30 -26.76
N PRO A 187 -30.39 7.07 -26.21
CA PRO A 187 -30.28 5.82 -26.96
C PRO A 187 -31.37 5.64 -28.03
N TRP A 188 -32.44 6.44 -27.99
CA TRP A 188 -33.52 6.41 -28.98
C TRP A 188 -33.25 7.24 -30.23
N ASN A 189 -32.14 7.98 -30.30
CA ASN A 189 -31.85 8.91 -31.39
C ASN A 189 -30.92 8.35 -32.48
N GLU A 190 -30.30 7.17 -32.30
CA GLU A 190 -29.40 6.60 -33.33
C GLU A 190 -29.66 5.09 -33.55
N ASP A 191 -30.33 4.74 -34.65
CA ASP A 191 -30.32 3.40 -35.26
C ASP A 191 -28.98 3.18 -35.99
N LYS A 192 -27.86 3.20 -35.26
CA LYS A 192 -26.57 2.78 -35.83
C LYS A 192 -26.30 1.35 -35.42
N GLU A 193 -26.35 0.44 -36.40
CA GLU A 193 -25.86 -0.92 -36.22
C GLU A 193 -24.45 -0.86 -35.62
N ILE A 194 -24.21 -1.63 -34.55
CA ILE A 194 -22.94 -1.72 -33.82
C ILE A 194 -21.75 -1.90 -34.79
N THR A 195 -21.97 -2.63 -35.90
CA THR A 195 -21.02 -2.86 -36.98
C THR A 195 -20.55 -1.57 -37.68
N SER A 196 -21.45 -0.61 -37.86
CA SER A 196 -21.15 0.70 -38.48
C SER A 196 -20.29 1.59 -37.57
N THR A 197 -20.44 1.47 -36.25
CA THR A 197 -19.72 2.28 -35.26
C THR A 197 -18.21 1.99 -35.27
N TYR A 198 -17.79 0.77 -35.62
CA TYR A 198 -16.38 0.36 -35.57
C TYR A 198 -15.66 0.39 -36.93
N ASN A 199 -16.34 0.71 -38.05
CA ASN A 199 -15.75 0.73 -39.40
C ASN A 199 -14.89 -0.51 -39.69
N MET A 200 -15.38 -1.69 -39.28
CA MET A 200 -14.70 -2.97 -39.49
C MET A 200 -14.70 -3.31 -40.99
N ALA A 201 -13.56 -3.71 -41.57
CA ALA A 201 -13.55 -4.16 -42.96
C ALA A 201 -14.03 -5.62 -43.05
N GLU A 202 -14.50 -6.03 -44.23
CA GLU A 202 -14.99 -7.38 -44.49
C GLU A 202 -13.99 -8.49 -44.10
N GLY A 203 -12.69 -8.23 -44.22
CA GLY A 203 -11.64 -9.17 -43.79
C GLY A 203 -11.64 -9.47 -42.28
N ASP A 204 -11.99 -8.50 -41.44
CA ASP A 204 -12.01 -8.69 -39.99
C ASP A 204 -13.23 -9.49 -39.55
N LEU A 205 -14.34 -9.39 -40.29
CA LEU A 205 -15.57 -10.15 -40.03
C LEU A 205 -15.35 -11.65 -40.28
N ASN A 206 -14.33 -12.04 -41.04
CA ASN A 206 -13.97 -13.44 -41.23
C ASN A 206 -13.10 -14.02 -40.09
N ASN A 207 -12.63 -13.18 -39.16
CA ASN A 207 -11.91 -13.65 -37.98
C ASN A 207 -12.89 -14.19 -36.93
N GLY A 208 -12.72 -15.46 -36.54
CA GLY A 208 -13.53 -16.11 -35.51
C GLY A 208 -13.49 -15.40 -34.15
N GLU A 209 -12.38 -14.76 -33.80
CA GLU A 209 -12.23 -13.98 -32.57
C GLU A 209 -13.11 -12.73 -32.61
N VAL A 210 -13.04 -11.96 -33.69
CA VAL A 210 -13.87 -10.77 -33.91
C VAL A 210 -15.36 -11.10 -33.87
N GLN A 211 -15.75 -12.23 -34.46
CA GLN A 211 -17.15 -12.70 -34.41
C GLN A 211 -17.62 -12.99 -32.98
N VAL A 212 -16.79 -13.57 -32.12
CA VAL A 212 -17.10 -13.80 -30.70
C VAL A 212 -17.24 -12.47 -29.95
N LEU A 213 -16.35 -11.51 -30.21
CA LEU A 213 -16.40 -10.17 -29.60
C LEU A 213 -17.68 -9.42 -30.01
N LEU A 214 -18.03 -9.44 -31.30
CA LEU A 214 -19.25 -8.82 -31.81
C LEU A 214 -20.51 -9.47 -31.22
N LYS A 215 -20.56 -10.80 -31.15
CA LYS A 215 -21.67 -11.52 -30.53
C LYS A 215 -21.84 -11.16 -29.04
N THR A 216 -20.71 -10.98 -28.34
CA THR A 216 -20.69 -10.60 -26.92
C THR A 216 -21.19 -9.16 -26.71
N LEU A 217 -20.89 -8.24 -27.64
CA LEU A 217 -21.45 -6.88 -27.61
C LEU A 217 -22.96 -6.91 -27.90
N GLN A 218 -23.38 -7.65 -28.94
CA GLN A 218 -24.78 -7.77 -29.32
C GLN A 218 -25.65 -8.42 -28.24
N SER A 219 -25.15 -9.46 -27.55
CA SER A 219 -25.88 -10.09 -26.44
C SER A 219 -26.10 -9.15 -25.26
N THR A 220 -25.38 -8.04 -25.22
CA THR A 220 -25.34 -7.12 -24.09
C THR A 220 -25.85 -5.70 -24.44
N ALA A 221 -26.18 -5.47 -25.72
CA ALA A 221 -26.62 -4.18 -26.27
C ALA A 221 -27.92 -3.65 -25.65
N GLY A 222 -28.79 -4.51 -25.12
CA GLY A 222 -30.03 -4.10 -24.44
C GLY A 222 -29.88 -3.61 -23.00
N GLN A 223 -28.70 -3.74 -22.38
CA GLN A 223 -28.49 -3.41 -20.96
C GLN A 223 -27.26 -2.52 -20.69
N VAL A 224 -26.32 -2.34 -21.63
CA VAL A 224 -24.95 -1.94 -21.29
C VAL A 224 -24.27 -0.90 -22.20
N GLU A 225 -24.91 -0.39 -23.27
CA GLU A 225 -24.24 0.61 -24.13
C GLU A 225 -23.83 1.89 -23.37
N THR A 226 -24.58 2.28 -22.32
CA THR A 226 -24.24 3.43 -21.47
C THR A 226 -23.37 3.06 -20.27
N SER A 227 -23.48 1.85 -19.71
CA SER A 227 -22.84 1.51 -18.41
C SER A 227 -21.40 0.98 -18.52
N ALA A 228 -21.02 0.35 -19.64
CA ALA A 228 -19.67 -0.16 -19.85
C ALA A 228 -18.62 0.96 -20.02
N TYR A 229 -18.97 2.04 -20.71
CA TYR A 229 -18.12 3.22 -20.85
C TYR A 229 -18.10 4.09 -19.58
N LEU A 230 -19.15 4.04 -18.75
CA LEU A 230 -19.17 4.69 -17.44
C LEU A 230 -18.35 3.93 -16.37
N HIS A 231 -18.06 2.64 -16.59
CA HIS A 231 -17.16 1.82 -15.75
C HIS A 231 -15.69 1.91 -16.16
N GLU A 232 -15.36 2.73 -17.15
CA GLU A 232 -13.98 3.04 -17.49
C GLU A 232 -13.38 3.89 -16.35
N GLU A 233 -12.94 3.23 -15.28
CA GLU A 233 -12.05 3.82 -14.27
C GLU A 233 -10.71 4.08 -14.98
N GLN A 234 -10.58 5.26 -15.59
CA GLN A 234 -9.27 5.74 -16.03
C GLN A 234 -8.44 6.05 -14.78
N GLU A 235 -7.55 5.13 -14.43
CA GLU A 235 -6.45 5.42 -13.52
C GLU A 235 -5.54 6.47 -14.19
N ARG A 236 -5.85 7.74 -13.98
CA ARG A 236 -4.86 8.81 -14.16
C ARG A 236 -3.89 8.70 -13.00
N GLU A 237 -2.62 8.42 -13.30
CA GLU A 237 -1.53 8.60 -12.35
C GLU A 237 -1.44 10.09 -12.00
N ILE A 238 -2.18 10.52 -10.98
CA ILE A 238 -2.13 11.91 -10.47
C ILE A 238 -0.85 12.12 -9.66
N ALA A 239 -0.24 11.04 -9.15
CA ALA A 239 1.02 11.05 -8.43
C ALA A 239 1.96 9.99 -8.99
N CYS A 240 3.16 10.41 -9.40
CA CYS A 240 4.25 9.51 -9.75
C CYS A 240 4.74 8.83 -8.45
N GLU A 241 4.62 7.51 -8.35
CA GLU A 241 5.16 6.75 -7.22
C GLU A 241 6.70 6.83 -7.25
N VAL A 242 7.29 7.64 -6.37
CA VAL A 242 8.75 7.72 -6.22
C VAL A 242 9.20 6.62 -5.27
N GLU A 243 9.59 5.46 -5.81
CA GLU A 243 10.26 4.42 -5.04
C GLU A 243 11.62 4.94 -4.53
N ARG A 244 11.76 5.08 -3.20
CA ARG A 244 13.04 5.41 -2.55
C ARG A 244 13.66 4.16 -1.94
N GLU A 245 14.57 3.52 -2.66
CA GLU A 245 15.37 2.43 -2.09
C GLU A 245 16.51 2.98 -1.22
N GLN A 246 16.53 2.62 0.06
CA GLN A 246 17.63 2.96 0.96
C GLN A 246 18.77 1.94 0.81
N GLN A 247 19.83 2.30 0.06
CA GLN A 247 21.05 1.51 0.03
C GLN A 247 21.91 1.77 1.27
N VAL A 248 22.04 0.76 2.14
CA VAL A 248 22.88 0.85 3.35
C VAL A 248 24.33 0.53 2.98
N TYR A 249 25.14 1.57 2.77
CA TYR A 249 26.59 1.41 2.64
C TYR A 249 27.24 1.31 4.03
N ARG A 250 27.65 0.11 4.43
CA ARG A 250 28.43 -0.08 5.66
C ARG A 250 29.92 0.17 5.35
N PRO A 251 30.64 0.96 6.17
CA PRO A 251 32.08 1.11 6.02
C PRO A 251 32.80 -0.25 6.06
N PRO A 252 33.92 -0.41 5.34
CA PRO A 252 34.74 -1.62 5.42
C PRO A 252 35.26 -1.83 6.84
N SER A 253 35.39 -3.10 7.24
CA SER A 253 35.91 -3.48 8.55
C SER A 253 37.38 -3.05 8.69
N TYR A 254 37.72 -2.34 9.77
CA TYR A 254 39.10 -1.94 10.08
C TYR A 254 39.81 -2.99 10.93
N THR A 255 41.10 -3.22 10.67
CA THR A 255 41.94 -4.05 11.52
C THR A 255 42.22 -3.32 12.84
N PRO A 256 41.91 -3.91 14.02
CA PRO A 256 42.12 -3.25 15.30
C PRO A 256 43.62 -3.11 15.60
N ASN A 257 44.01 -1.94 16.11
CA ASN A 257 45.38 -1.71 16.56
C ASN A 257 45.71 -2.55 17.81
N LYS A 258 46.95 -3.04 17.91
CA LYS A 258 47.43 -3.79 19.09
C LYS A 258 47.52 -2.84 20.29
N HIS A 259 46.68 -3.03 21.30
CA HIS A 259 46.72 -2.23 22.52
C HIS A 259 47.87 -2.68 23.44
N LYS A 260 48.54 -1.72 24.08
CA LYS A 260 49.48 -1.96 25.19
C LYS A 260 48.96 -1.23 26.43
N LEU A 261 48.79 -1.97 27.52
CA LEU A 261 48.38 -1.41 28.81
C LEU A 261 49.61 -0.97 29.60
N HIS A 262 49.54 0.21 30.23
CA HIS A 262 50.61 0.70 31.10
C HIS A 262 50.72 -0.14 32.38
N ASP A 263 51.95 -0.33 32.90
CA ASP A 263 52.21 -1.18 34.06
C ASP A 263 51.48 -0.71 35.33
N ASP A 264 51.39 0.60 35.55
CA ASP A 264 50.60 1.19 36.66
C ASP A 264 49.12 0.79 36.63
N ILE A 265 48.48 0.70 35.46
CA ILE A 265 47.08 0.26 35.33
C ILE A 265 46.98 -1.24 35.63
N ARG A 266 47.98 -2.01 35.18
CA ARG A 266 48.07 -3.46 35.48
C ARG A 266 48.27 -3.70 36.98
N HIS A 267 49.02 -2.83 37.66
CA HIS A 267 49.23 -2.88 39.10
C HIS A 267 47.94 -2.51 39.85
N PHE A 268 47.29 -1.41 39.47
CA PHE A 268 45.99 -1.01 40.04
C PHE A 268 44.93 -2.11 39.90
N ALA A 269 44.82 -2.74 38.73
CA ALA A 269 43.87 -3.84 38.51
C ALA A 269 44.14 -5.07 39.41
N LYS A 270 45.39 -5.26 39.87
CA LYS A 270 45.78 -6.40 40.72
C LYS A 270 45.72 -6.09 42.22
N PHE A 271 46.08 -4.86 42.61
CA PHE A 271 46.29 -4.50 44.01
C PHE A 271 45.32 -3.42 44.52
N GLY A 272 44.50 -2.83 43.65
CA GLY A 272 43.52 -1.80 44.00
C GLY A 272 44.11 -0.41 44.25
N GLU A 273 45.44 -0.25 44.15
CA GLU A 273 46.17 0.99 44.42
C GLU A 273 47.20 1.27 43.32
N PHE A 274 47.52 2.55 43.11
CA PHE A 274 48.59 2.94 42.18
C PHE A 274 49.97 2.79 42.85
N PRO A 275 51.02 2.42 42.09
CA PRO A 275 52.35 2.24 42.66
C PRO A 275 52.95 3.58 43.13
N GLY A 276 53.08 3.75 44.45
CA GLY A 276 53.65 4.92 45.11
C GLY A 276 52.64 6.04 45.37
N ASN A 277 52.87 6.85 46.41
CA ASN A 277 52.01 7.99 46.82
C ASN A 277 52.02 9.18 45.83
N GLN A 278 52.34 8.97 44.55
CA GLN A 278 52.38 10.01 43.52
C GLN A 278 51.36 9.73 42.42
N THR A 279 50.87 10.78 41.77
CA THR A 279 49.97 10.69 40.61
C THR A 279 50.65 9.93 39.46
N SER A 280 50.11 8.76 39.10
CA SER A 280 50.61 7.94 37.98
C SER A 280 50.54 8.72 36.66
N LYS A 281 51.60 8.64 35.85
CA LYS A 281 51.64 9.22 34.49
C LYS A 281 50.72 8.50 33.51
N ALA A 282 50.20 7.33 33.87
CA ALA A 282 49.33 6.50 33.02
C ALA A 282 47.89 7.03 32.95
N VAL A 283 47.52 7.91 33.87
CA VAL A 283 46.14 8.30 34.12
C VAL A 283 46.04 9.81 34.22
N THR A 284 45.03 10.40 33.59
CA THR A 284 44.72 11.82 33.72
C THR A 284 43.26 11.96 34.12
N LEU A 285 42.87 13.09 34.72
CA LEU A 285 41.45 13.35 35.01
C LEU A 285 40.66 13.36 33.70
N ALA A 286 39.49 12.71 33.69
CA ALA A 286 38.68 12.44 32.50
C ALA A 286 38.47 13.71 31.65
N PHE A 287 38.16 14.82 32.32
CA PHE A 287 37.85 16.09 31.67
C PHE A 287 39.09 16.90 31.25
N HIS A 288 40.26 16.62 31.83
CA HIS A 288 41.52 17.19 31.34
C HIS A 288 41.92 16.62 29.97
N GLY A 289 41.47 15.40 29.63
CA GLY A 289 41.70 14.83 28.30
C GLY A 289 41.00 15.57 27.17
N LEU A 290 39.91 16.29 27.48
CA LEU A 290 39.11 17.04 26.51
C LEU A 290 39.71 18.40 26.15
N ALA A 291 40.72 18.86 26.91
CA ALA A 291 41.41 20.13 26.68
C ALA A 291 41.96 20.24 25.24
N ASN A 292 42.40 19.12 24.64
CA ASN A 292 42.95 19.14 23.29
C ASN A 292 41.89 18.96 22.17
N THR A 293 40.60 19.07 22.49
CA THR A 293 39.50 18.87 21.53
C THR A 293 38.68 20.14 21.34
N SER A 294 37.90 20.21 20.25
CA SER A 294 36.95 21.32 20.03
C SER A 294 35.90 21.45 21.13
N ALA A 295 35.73 20.42 21.98
CA ALA A 295 34.83 20.43 23.13
C ALA A 295 35.36 21.25 24.32
N GLU A 296 36.66 21.57 24.38
CA GLU A 296 37.23 22.44 25.43
C GLU A 296 36.54 23.81 25.49
N LYS A 297 36.17 24.35 24.33
CA LYS A 297 35.50 25.66 24.20
C LYS A 297 34.16 25.76 24.95
N PHE A 298 33.57 24.62 25.29
CA PHE A 298 32.30 24.53 25.99
C PHE A 298 32.44 24.07 27.45
N TYR A 299 33.67 23.90 27.95
CA TYR A 299 33.92 23.28 29.25
C TYR A 299 34.87 24.10 30.15
N HIS A 300 34.39 24.49 31.34
CA HIS A 300 35.19 25.07 32.43
C HIS A 300 35.09 24.16 33.66
N PRO A 301 36.19 23.78 34.33
CA PRO A 301 36.16 22.74 35.36
C PRO A 301 35.83 23.31 36.76
N ASN A 302 34.84 22.71 37.43
CA ASN A 302 34.82 22.47 38.88
C ASN A 302 33.74 21.41 39.23
N PRO A 303 33.83 20.74 40.39
CA PRO A 303 34.53 19.49 40.65
C PRO A 303 33.74 18.23 40.18
N LEU A 304 33.06 18.27 39.03
CA LEU A 304 32.45 17.07 38.46
C LEU A 304 33.56 16.11 37.99
N GLY A 305 34.04 15.24 38.87
CA GLY A 305 34.91 14.12 38.50
C GLY A 305 36.31 14.09 39.11
N SER A 306 36.49 14.55 40.36
CA SER A 306 37.76 14.33 41.10
C SER A 306 38.13 12.84 41.28
N GLY A 307 37.18 11.92 41.07
CA GLY A 307 37.40 10.47 41.04
C GLY A 307 37.29 9.83 39.66
N LEU A 308 37.10 10.61 38.59
CA LEU A 308 36.94 10.12 37.22
C LEU A 308 38.24 10.29 36.44
N TYR A 309 38.79 9.16 36.07
CA TYR A 309 40.10 9.03 35.47
C TYR A 309 39.96 8.40 34.09
N TRP A 310 40.74 8.88 33.13
CA TRP A 310 40.82 8.29 31.80
C TRP A 310 42.26 7.92 31.46
N THR A 311 42.40 6.95 30.56
CA THR A 311 43.68 6.47 30.06
C THR A 311 43.75 6.75 28.57
N SER A 312 44.81 7.44 28.13
CA SER A 312 45.02 7.72 26.72
C SER A 312 45.71 6.54 26.05
N THR A 313 45.08 5.98 25.04
CA THR A 313 45.77 5.18 24.04
C THR A 313 46.54 6.11 23.12
N LYS A 314 47.88 6.14 23.23
CA LYS A 314 48.70 6.69 22.15
C LYS A 314 48.59 5.74 20.96
N LEU A 315 48.02 6.24 19.86
CA LEU A 315 48.05 5.57 18.55
C LEU A 315 49.48 5.57 18.00
#